data_AF-A0A6J0VZR1-F1
#
_entry.id   AF-A0A6J0VZR1-F1
#
_cell.length_a   1.000
_cell.length_b   1.000
_cell.length_c   1.000
_cell.angle_alpha   90.00
_cell.angle_beta   90.00
_cell.angle_gamma   90.00
#
_symmetry.space_group_name_H-M   'P 1'
#
loop_
_entity.id
_entity.type
_entity.pdbx_description
1 polymer ?
#
loop_
_entity_poly.entity_id
_entity_poly.type
_entity_poly.pdbx_seq_one_letter_code
_entity_poly.pdbx_strand_id
1 'polypeptide(L)'
;MEFWRAVGTGTANKTFRLPGMVCSPSTQPSELLGPGKGTKHTTQPSLWPCGAPESPRLRPGKCGKMRGPLGTVLLQSTLETEQCQNIIVIVAGANLLLNTEDLREAASAISRAKVMICQLEVTPATSLEALRIAHSNGVKTLFNPAPTIADLDPEFYTLLDVFCCNESEAEILTGLEVGSPTDAGKAALVLLERGCQVVIITLGAEGCVMLSQTESLPKHIPTEKVKAVDTTGAGDSFVGALAFYLAYYSNLSLEEMLKRSNFIAPVSVQVTGTQSSYPYKKDLPLDLF
;
A
#
# COMPACT_ATOMS: atom_id res chain seq x y z
N MET A 1 13.22 -8.67 9.71
CA MET A 1 13.24 -8.81 8.23
C MET A 1 11.92 -9.43 7.75
N GLU A 2 10.79 -8.77 8.00
CA GLU A 2 9.44 -9.16 7.52
C GLU A 2 8.71 -7.90 6.99
N PHE A 3 9.48 -6.92 6.50
CA PHE A 3 9.06 -5.52 6.38
C PHE A 3 7.99 -5.30 5.30
N TRP A 4 8.13 -5.90 4.11
CA TRP A 4 7.18 -5.68 3.00
C TRP A 4 5.79 -6.28 3.23
N ARG A 5 5.64 -7.32 4.06
CA ARG A 5 4.31 -7.84 4.41
C ARG A 5 3.52 -6.87 5.31
N ALA A 6 4.22 -5.99 6.02
CA ALA A 6 3.63 -4.98 6.89
C ALA A 6 3.27 -3.67 6.18
N VAL A 7 3.99 -3.36 5.09
CA VAL A 7 3.80 -2.11 4.34
C VAL A 7 2.57 -2.20 3.42
N GLY A 8 2.24 -3.38 2.88
CA GLY A 8 1.07 -3.58 2.03
C GLY A 8 -0.28 -3.67 2.77
N THR A 9 -0.48 -2.81 3.76
CA THR A 9 -1.67 -2.82 4.63
C THR A 9 -2.74 -1.81 4.23
N GLY A 10 -2.71 -1.29 3.00
CA GLY A 10 -3.69 -0.32 2.54
C GLY A 10 -5.08 -0.92 2.34
N THR A 11 -5.18 -1.97 1.53
CA THR A 11 -6.47 -2.26 0.87
C THR A 11 -7.19 -3.56 1.27
N ALA A 12 -6.62 -4.42 2.13
CA ALA A 12 -7.27 -5.70 2.45
C ALA A 12 -7.24 -6.08 3.94
N ASN A 13 -8.45 -6.23 4.51
CA ASN A 13 -8.80 -6.92 5.77
C ASN A 13 -7.88 -6.68 6.98
N LYS A 14 -8.18 -5.63 7.76
CA LYS A 14 -7.62 -5.46 9.12
C LYS A 14 -8.59 -6.02 10.16
N THR A 15 -8.28 -7.18 10.72
CA THR A 15 -8.84 -7.62 12.01
C THR A 15 -7.69 -7.76 13.00
N PHE A 16 -7.67 -6.94 14.06
CA PHE A 16 -6.67 -7.04 15.14
C PHE A 16 -7.37 -7.17 16.50
N ARG A 17 -6.85 -8.07 17.35
CA ARG A 17 -7.37 -8.36 18.69
C ARG A 17 -6.31 -8.07 19.76
N LEU A 18 -6.74 -7.66 20.94
CA LEU A 18 -5.98 -7.79 22.20
C LEU A 18 -6.76 -8.71 23.16
N PRO A 19 -6.07 -9.51 24.01
CA PRO A 19 -6.70 -10.40 24.98
C PRO A 19 -7.11 -9.65 26.25
N GLY A 20 -8.26 -10.04 26.82
CA GLY A 20 -8.63 -9.72 28.20
C GLY A 20 -9.86 -8.83 28.35
N MET A 21 -11.04 -9.44 28.32
CA MET A 21 -12.09 -9.27 29.34
C MET A 21 -13.26 -10.18 29.00
N VAL A 22 -13.61 -11.04 29.96
CA VAL A 22 -14.79 -11.89 29.94
C VAL A 22 -16.01 -11.00 30.15
N CYS A 23 -16.95 -11.00 29.20
CA CYS A 23 -18.34 -10.61 29.46
C CYS A 23 -19.27 -11.67 28.89
N SER A 24 -20.05 -12.28 29.78
CA SER A 24 -21.03 -13.34 29.55
C SER A 24 -22.19 -12.89 28.64
N PRO A 25 -22.87 -13.80 27.93
CA PRO A 25 -23.95 -13.44 27.01
C PRO A 25 -25.32 -13.41 27.71
N SER A 26 -26.03 -12.29 27.56
CA SER A 26 -27.49 -12.18 27.63
C SER A 26 -27.82 -11.02 26.69
N THR A 27 -28.44 -11.20 25.54
CA THR A 27 -29.83 -11.62 25.29
C THR A 27 -30.02 -11.84 23.78
N GLN A 28 -30.78 -12.87 23.38
CA GLN A 28 -31.27 -13.06 22.01
C GLN A 28 -32.33 -11.99 21.63
N PRO A 29 -32.57 -11.79 20.32
CA PRO A 29 -33.93 -12.06 19.84
C PRO A 29 -34.01 -12.85 18.52
N SER A 30 -34.74 -13.96 18.61
CA SER A 30 -35.76 -14.53 17.73
C SER A 30 -35.73 -14.30 16.21
N GLU A 31 -35.82 -15.44 15.52
CA GLU A 31 -36.17 -15.69 14.12
C GLU A 31 -37.45 -15.02 13.65
N LEU A 32 -37.47 -14.59 12.37
CA LEU A 32 -38.65 -14.56 11.50
C LEU A 32 -38.16 -14.74 10.05
N LEU A 33 -38.25 -15.97 9.53
CA LEU A 33 -38.08 -16.32 8.11
C LEU A 33 -39.45 -16.60 7.48
N GLY A 34 -39.70 -16.03 6.30
CA GLY A 34 -40.75 -16.44 5.36
C GLY A 34 -40.13 -16.85 4.02
N PRO A 35 -40.72 -17.79 3.25
CA PRO A 35 -40.06 -18.40 2.10
C PRO A 35 -40.32 -17.63 0.80
N GLY A 36 -39.26 -17.16 0.16
CA GLY A 36 -39.29 -16.61 -1.21
C GLY A 36 -38.13 -17.15 -2.03
N LYS A 37 -38.44 -17.78 -3.17
CA LYS A 37 -37.45 -18.27 -4.15
C LYS A 37 -36.73 -17.06 -4.78
N GLY A 38 -35.45 -16.92 -4.49
CA GLY A 38 -34.54 -15.93 -5.08
C GLY A 38 -33.12 -16.34 -4.71
N THR A 39 -32.16 -16.07 -5.59
CA THR A 39 -30.72 -16.36 -5.46
C THR A 39 -30.24 -16.29 -4.01
N LYS A 40 -29.63 -17.37 -3.51
CA LYS A 40 -29.04 -17.42 -2.17
C LYS A 40 -27.90 -16.42 -2.07
N HIS A 41 -28.20 -15.20 -1.65
CA HIS A 41 -27.22 -14.32 -1.04
C HIS A 41 -26.98 -14.84 0.37
N THR A 42 -25.96 -15.69 0.52
CA THR A 42 -25.42 -15.99 1.85
C THR A 42 -24.51 -14.83 2.24
N THR A 43 -25.09 -13.80 2.85
CA THR A 43 -24.38 -12.99 3.84
C THR A 43 -24.17 -13.87 5.06
N GLN A 44 -23.10 -14.66 5.04
CA GLN A 44 -22.53 -15.08 6.31
C GLN A 44 -21.68 -13.92 6.81
N PRO A 45 -21.95 -13.34 7.99
CA PRO A 45 -20.89 -12.66 8.71
C PRO A 45 -19.85 -13.74 8.97
N SER A 46 -18.74 -13.73 8.23
CA SER A 46 -17.58 -14.49 8.64
C SER A 46 -17.05 -13.83 9.91
N LEU A 47 -17.65 -14.19 11.04
CA LEU A 47 -16.97 -14.25 12.32
C LEU A 47 -15.84 -15.26 12.12
N TRP A 48 -14.71 -14.80 11.56
CA TRP A 48 -13.51 -15.60 11.52
C TRP A 48 -13.08 -15.84 12.96
N PRO A 49 -13.02 -17.08 13.46
CA PRO A 49 -12.48 -17.34 14.78
C PRO A 49 -11.04 -16.81 14.83
N CYS A 50 -10.74 -16.01 15.85
CA CYS A 50 -9.44 -15.39 16.08
C CYS A 50 -8.31 -16.42 15.94
N GLY A 51 -7.50 -16.27 14.88
CA GLY A 51 -6.45 -17.25 14.59
C GLY A 51 -5.60 -16.94 13.36
N ALA A 52 -5.41 -15.66 13.00
CA ALA A 52 -4.32 -15.33 12.09
C ALA A 52 -2.98 -15.50 12.83
N PRO A 53 -1.98 -16.19 12.28
CA PRO A 53 -0.70 -16.39 12.95
C PRO A 53 -0.02 -15.03 13.17
N GLU A 54 0.30 -14.73 14.42
CA GLU A 54 1.15 -13.60 14.79
C GLU A 54 2.49 -13.70 14.04
N SER A 55 2.84 -12.66 13.26
CA SER A 55 4.21 -12.47 12.76
C SER A 55 5.10 -12.15 13.98
N PRO A 56 6.07 -13.00 14.35
CA PRO A 56 6.84 -12.82 15.59
C PRO A 56 7.82 -11.64 15.57
N ARG A 57 7.92 -10.88 14.47
CA ARG A 57 9.07 -9.98 14.21
C ARG A 57 8.73 -8.57 13.74
N LEU A 58 7.48 -8.26 13.48
CA LEU A 58 7.04 -6.87 13.55
C LEU A 58 6.88 -6.55 15.02
N ARG A 59 7.77 -5.72 15.59
CA ARG A 59 7.37 -5.00 16.80
C ARG A 59 6.30 -4.04 16.31
N PRO A 60 5.02 -4.17 16.71
CA PRO A 60 4.13 -3.04 16.54
C PRO A 60 4.87 -1.87 17.19
N GLY A 61 5.04 -0.76 16.46
CA GLY A 61 5.24 0.51 17.15
C GLY A 61 4.04 0.74 18.09
N LYS A 62 3.97 1.89 18.75
CA LYS A 62 2.71 2.27 19.40
C LYS A 62 1.59 2.28 18.35
N CYS A 63 0.81 1.20 18.25
CA CYS A 63 -0.45 1.20 17.55
C CYS A 63 -1.42 1.84 18.54
N GLY A 64 -1.68 3.13 18.35
CA GLY A 64 -2.60 3.88 19.21
C GLY A 64 -3.95 3.16 19.27
N LYS A 65 -4.64 3.24 20.42
CA LYS A 65 -6.05 2.81 20.48
C LYS A 65 -6.84 3.76 19.58
N MET A 66 -7.17 3.33 18.36
CA MET A 66 -8.05 4.12 17.51
C MET A 66 -9.45 4.15 18.10
N ARG A 67 -10.05 5.35 18.15
CA ARG A 67 -11.46 5.53 18.50
C ARG A 67 -12.29 5.10 17.28
N GLY A 68 -13.48 4.52 17.49
CA GLY A 68 -14.42 4.19 16.40
C GLY A 68 -14.19 2.83 15.70
N PRO A 69 -15.10 2.45 14.78
CA PRO A 69 -15.02 1.18 14.05
C PRO A 69 -13.85 1.17 13.07
N LEU A 70 -13.15 0.04 12.95
CA LEU A 70 -12.06 -0.14 11.99
C LEU A 70 -12.54 0.12 10.56
N GLY A 71 -11.63 0.63 9.72
CA GLY A 71 -11.88 0.76 8.29
C GLY A 71 -12.26 -0.58 7.66
N THR A 72 -13.25 -0.57 6.79
CA THR A 72 -13.77 -1.75 6.10
C THR A 72 -13.65 -1.55 4.60
N VAL A 73 -13.13 -2.55 3.90
CA VAL A 73 -13.12 -2.61 2.43
C VAL A 73 -14.08 -3.71 2.00
N LEU A 74 -15.06 -3.37 1.18
CA LEU A 74 -15.95 -4.30 0.52
C LEU A 74 -15.50 -4.47 -0.93
N LEU A 75 -15.02 -5.67 -1.25
CA LEU A 75 -14.68 -6.06 -2.61
C LEU A 75 -15.86 -6.82 -3.21
N GLN A 76 -16.41 -6.31 -4.30
CA GLN A 76 -17.42 -6.99 -5.10
C GLN A 76 -16.85 -7.20 -6.49
N SER A 77 -16.52 -8.46 -6.83
CA SER A 77 -16.15 -8.82 -8.20
C SER A 77 -17.40 -9.11 -9.02
N THR A 78 -17.53 -8.45 -10.16
CA THR A 78 -18.58 -8.73 -11.15
C THR A 78 -17.97 -9.47 -12.33
N LEU A 79 -18.48 -10.67 -12.60
CA LEU A 79 -18.13 -11.46 -13.78
C LEU A 79 -19.00 -11.00 -14.94
N GLU A 80 -18.66 -9.85 -15.53
CA GLU A 80 -19.24 -9.44 -16.81
C GLU A 80 -18.19 -9.66 -17.89
N THR A 81 -18.30 -10.79 -18.60
CA THR A 81 -17.35 -11.33 -19.61
C THR A 81 -16.03 -11.87 -19.02
N GLU A 82 -15.11 -12.41 -19.84
CA GLU A 82 -13.82 -13.01 -19.40
C GLU A 82 -12.86 -12.03 -18.67
N GLN A 83 -13.35 -10.86 -18.27
CA GLN A 83 -12.65 -9.80 -17.57
C GLN A 83 -13.27 -9.66 -16.18
N CYS A 84 -12.50 -9.96 -15.13
CA CYS A 84 -12.92 -9.71 -13.76
C CYS A 84 -12.85 -8.20 -13.50
N GLN A 85 -13.99 -7.53 -13.36
CA GLN A 85 -14.04 -6.16 -12.87
C GLN A 85 -14.27 -6.17 -11.35
N ASN A 86 -13.37 -5.52 -10.61
CA ASN A 86 -13.48 -5.37 -9.16
C ASN A 86 -14.13 -4.02 -8.83
N ILE A 87 -15.29 -4.06 -8.18
CA ILE A 87 -15.88 -2.90 -7.52
C ILE A 87 -15.35 -2.86 -6.09
N ILE A 88 -14.70 -1.76 -5.72
CA ILE A 88 -14.13 -1.57 -4.38
C ILE A 88 -14.92 -0.46 -3.68
N VAL A 89 -15.60 -0.80 -2.59
CA VAL A 89 -16.29 0.17 -1.73
C VAL A 89 -15.52 0.26 -0.41
N ILE A 90 -14.91 1.41 -0.15
CA ILE A 90 -14.10 1.65 1.05
C ILE A 90 -14.90 2.50 2.05
N VAL A 91 -15.03 2.00 3.27
CA VAL A 91 -15.47 2.75 4.45
C VAL A 91 -14.27 2.97 5.34
N ALA A 92 -13.63 4.14 5.23
CA ALA A 92 -12.34 4.40 5.89
C ALA A 92 -12.40 4.31 7.44
N GLY A 93 -13.55 4.64 8.05
CA GLY A 93 -13.78 4.47 9.49
C GLY A 93 -12.70 5.11 10.36
N ALA A 94 -12.15 4.34 11.29
CA ALA A 94 -11.10 4.77 12.22
C ALA A 94 -9.82 5.30 11.55
N ASN A 95 -9.54 4.96 10.29
CA ASN A 95 -8.36 5.49 9.58
C ASN A 95 -8.41 7.04 9.49
N LEU A 96 -9.60 7.63 9.36
CA LEU A 96 -9.77 9.08 9.31
C LEU A 96 -9.69 9.76 10.67
N LEU A 97 -9.63 8.98 11.76
CA LEU A 97 -9.50 9.49 13.12
C LEU A 97 -8.04 9.60 13.59
N LEU A 98 -7.10 9.05 12.80
CA LEU A 98 -5.68 9.32 12.96
C LEU A 98 -5.45 10.82 12.79
N ASN A 99 -4.77 11.43 13.77
CA ASN A 99 -4.60 12.88 13.82
C ASN A 99 -3.17 13.27 14.25
N THR A 100 -2.93 14.58 14.33
CA THR A 100 -1.62 15.13 14.64
C THR A 100 -1.11 14.80 16.04
N GLU A 101 -1.98 14.55 17.02
CA GLU A 101 -1.56 14.12 18.35
C GLU A 101 -1.00 12.70 18.34
N ASP A 102 -1.62 11.79 17.58
CA ASP A 102 -1.10 10.44 17.38
C ASP A 102 0.30 10.47 16.73
N LEU A 103 0.52 11.39 15.78
CA LEU A 103 1.84 11.61 15.17
C LEU A 103 2.88 12.16 16.14
N ARG A 104 2.48 13.10 17.02
CA ARG A 104 3.37 13.63 18.08
C ARG A 104 3.81 12.54 19.04
N GLU A 105 2.90 11.66 19.44
CA GLU A 105 3.25 10.51 20.28
C GLU A 105 4.23 9.54 19.60
N ALA A 106 4.16 9.46 18.26
CA ALA A 106 5.05 8.64 17.43
C ALA A 106 6.33 9.36 16.99
N ALA A 107 6.48 10.68 17.23
CA ALA A 107 7.56 11.49 16.67
C ALA A 107 8.97 10.94 16.98
N SER A 108 9.19 10.42 18.19
CA SER A 108 10.47 9.79 18.57
C SER A 108 10.74 8.47 17.82
N ALA A 109 9.71 7.73 17.45
CA ALA A 109 9.86 6.54 16.62
C ALA A 109 10.13 6.94 15.16
N ILE A 110 9.43 7.97 14.67
CA ILE A 110 9.62 8.52 13.33
C ILE A 110 11.06 8.99 13.15
N SER A 111 11.59 9.83 14.04
CA SER A 111 12.95 10.38 13.92
C SER A 111 14.08 9.35 13.93
N ARG A 112 13.80 8.14 14.41
CA ARG A 112 14.76 7.02 14.45
C ARG A 112 14.57 6.03 13.30
N ALA A 113 13.51 6.20 12.50
CA ALA A 113 13.25 5.36 11.34
C ALA A 113 14.26 5.64 10.23
N LYS A 114 14.38 4.68 9.30
CA LYS A 114 15.17 4.86 8.08
C LYS A 114 14.33 5.37 6.91
N VAL A 115 13.06 4.96 6.87
CA VAL A 115 12.10 5.31 5.84
C VAL A 115 10.74 5.55 6.50
N MET A 116 10.08 6.65 6.12
CA MET A 116 8.67 6.93 6.36
C MET A 116 7.89 6.59 5.09
N ILE A 117 6.79 5.86 5.22
CA ILE A 117 5.93 5.49 4.10
C ILE A 117 4.54 6.06 4.37
N CYS A 118 3.96 6.75 3.39
CA CYS A 118 2.61 7.30 3.49
C CYS A 118 1.79 7.02 2.22
N GLN A 119 0.48 6.95 2.40
CA GLN A 119 -0.53 6.89 1.32
C GLN A 119 -1.68 7.89 1.58
N LEU A 120 -2.76 7.79 0.80
CA LEU A 120 -3.94 8.69 0.88
C LEU A 120 -5.20 8.01 1.45
N GLU A 121 -5.04 6.97 2.27
CA GLU A 121 -6.16 6.29 2.96
C GLU A 121 -6.42 6.78 4.39
N VAL A 122 -5.64 7.75 4.84
CA VAL A 122 -5.92 8.59 6.02
C VAL A 122 -6.18 10.02 5.55
N THR A 123 -6.46 10.95 6.46
CA THR A 123 -6.65 12.35 6.05
C THR A 123 -5.36 12.88 5.41
N PRO A 124 -5.41 13.55 4.23
CA PRO A 124 -4.21 14.06 3.56
C PRO A 124 -3.36 14.96 4.47
N ALA A 125 -4.01 15.78 5.31
CA ALA A 125 -3.33 16.61 6.30
C ALA A 125 -2.47 15.80 7.28
N THR A 126 -2.90 14.60 7.68
CA THR A 126 -2.14 13.73 8.58
C THR A 126 -0.96 13.10 7.86
N SER A 127 -1.14 12.62 6.62
CA SER A 127 -0.01 12.13 5.80
C SER A 127 1.02 13.23 5.57
N LEU A 128 0.58 14.45 5.24
CA LEU A 128 1.46 15.59 5.03
C LEU A 128 2.27 15.93 6.28
N GLU A 129 1.63 15.96 7.46
CA GLU A 129 2.32 16.22 8.72
C GLU A 129 3.33 15.11 9.06
N ALA A 130 3.00 13.84 8.80
CA ALA A 130 3.94 12.73 9.01
C ALA A 130 5.17 12.86 8.09
N LEU A 131 4.98 13.29 6.85
CA LEU A 131 6.05 13.58 5.90
C LEU A 131 6.91 14.78 6.35
N ARG A 132 6.32 15.86 6.88
CA ARG A 132 7.06 16.99 7.45
C ARG A 132 7.95 16.56 8.62
N ILE A 133 7.41 15.76 9.55
CA ILE A 133 8.17 15.24 10.69
C ILE A 133 9.32 14.36 10.20
N ALA A 134 9.08 13.46 9.25
CA ALA A 134 10.12 12.62 8.68
C ALA A 134 11.22 13.44 7.99
N HIS A 135 10.83 14.33 7.08
CA HIS A 135 11.72 15.18 6.30
C HIS A 135 12.61 16.06 7.20
N SER A 136 12.02 16.74 8.19
CA SER A 136 12.75 17.59 9.14
C SER A 136 13.74 16.82 10.04
N ASN A 137 13.57 15.51 10.20
CA ASN A 137 14.49 14.63 10.93
C ASN A 137 15.47 13.88 10.00
N GLY A 138 15.49 14.18 8.70
CA GLY A 138 16.35 13.50 7.72
C GLY A 138 15.99 12.03 7.48
N VAL A 139 14.75 11.65 7.79
CA VAL A 139 14.21 10.31 7.52
C VAL A 139 13.74 10.28 6.07
N LYS A 140 14.13 9.23 5.33
CA LYS A 140 13.77 9.14 3.91
C LYS A 140 12.26 9.02 3.73
N THR A 141 11.67 9.82 2.87
CA THR A 141 10.22 9.81 2.62
C THR A 141 9.86 9.05 1.33
N LEU A 142 9.04 8.02 1.47
CA LEU A 142 8.43 7.28 0.36
C LEU A 142 6.92 7.50 0.39
N PHE A 143 6.37 8.01 -0.70
CA PHE A 143 4.93 8.26 -0.78
C PHE A 143 4.33 7.57 -1.97
N ASN A 144 3.23 6.87 -1.72
CA ASN A 144 2.40 6.29 -2.75
C ASN A 144 1.03 6.98 -2.69
N PRO A 145 0.66 7.83 -3.67
CA PRO A 145 -0.55 8.63 -3.63
C PRO A 145 -1.83 7.79 -3.86
N ALA A 146 -1.91 6.57 -3.36
CA ALA A 146 -3.05 5.67 -3.58
C ALA A 146 -4.11 5.79 -2.46
N PRO A 147 -5.41 5.85 -2.79
CA PRO A 147 -5.96 6.24 -4.09
C PRO A 147 -5.71 7.73 -4.38
N THR A 148 -5.45 8.06 -5.65
CA THR A 148 -5.06 9.42 -6.05
C THR A 148 -6.22 10.41 -6.01
N ILE A 149 -5.90 11.65 -5.63
CA ILE A 149 -6.75 12.84 -5.80
C ILE A 149 -6.07 13.80 -6.80
N ALA A 150 -6.86 14.41 -7.69
CA ALA A 150 -6.34 15.31 -8.73
C ALA A 150 -5.67 16.57 -8.13
N ASP A 151 -6.31 17.16 -7.11
CA ASP A 151 -5.85 18.38 -6.44
C ASP A 151 -4.97 18.05 -5.22
N LEU A 152 -3.94 17.23 -5.42
CA LEU A 152 -2.97 16.92 -4.36
C LEU A 152 -2.20 18.19 -3.97
N ASP A 153 -2.14 18.47 -2.67
CA ASP A 153 -1.45 19.64 -2.13
C ASP A 153 0.01 19.68 -2.66
N PRO A 154 0.44 20.79 -3.30
CA PRO A 154 1.78 20.92 -3.86
C PRO A 154 2.91 20.66 -2.87
N GLU A 155 2.66 20.85 -1.58
CA GLU A 155 3.66 20.58 -0.53
C GLU A 155 4.03 19.10 -0.44
N PHE A 156 3.17 18.17 -0.87
CA PHE A 156 3.56 16.76 -0.97
C PHE A 156 4.80 16.62 -1.84
N TYR A 157 4.80 17.17 -3.07
CA TYR A 157 5.89 16.94 -4.02
C TYR A 157 7.26 17.41 -3.50
N THR A 158 7.28 18.48 -2.69
CA THR A 158 8.54 19.08 -2.18
C THR A 158 9.14 18.34 -0.98
N LEU A 159 8.35 17.52 -0.28
CA LEU A 159 8.78 16.78 0.91
C LEU A 159 9.26 15.35 0.61
N LEU A 160 9.20 14.92 -0.66
CA LEU A 160 9.34 13.51 -1.05
C LEU A 160 10.70 13.19 -1.66
N ASP A 161 11.41 12.27 -1.00
CA ASP A 161 12.58 11.63 -1.59
C ASP A 161 12.18 10.68 -2.72
N VAL A 162 11.08 9.94 -2.54
CA VAL A 162 10.57 8.97 -3.52
C VAL A 162 9.06 9.08 -3.64
N PHE A 163 8.59 9.39 -4.85
CA PHE A 163 7.19 9.36 -5.24
C PHE A 163 6.92 8.11 -6.09
N CYS A 164 6.00 7.24 -5.68
CA CYS A 164 5.71 5.98 -6.37
C CYS A 164 4.21 5.81 -6.63
N CYS A 165 3.80 5.84 -7.89
CA CYS A 165 2.38 5.67 -8.29
C CYS A 165 2.26 4.68 -9.45
N ASN A 166 1.03 4.26 -9.77
CA ASN A 166 0.76 3.48 -10.99
C ASN A 166 0.37 4.36 -12.18
N GLU A 167 0.07 3.73 -13.31
CA GLU A 167 -0.34 4.42 -14.55
C GLU A 167 -1.56 5.32 -14.33
N SER A 168 -2.68 4.76 -13.87
CA SER A 168 -3.94 5.50 -13.68
C SER A 168 -3.81 6.65 -12.67
N GLU A 169 -3.00 6.46 -11.63
CA GLU A 169 -2.70 7.49 -10.64
C GLU A 169 -1.87 8.63 -11.24
N ALA A 170 -0.89 8.30 -12.08
CA ALA A 170 -0.11 9.29 -12.82
C ALA A 170 -0.98 10.07 -13.82
N GLU A 171 -1.93 9.41 -14.49
CA GLU A 171 -2.89 10.07 -15.38
C GLU A 171 -3.72 11.11 -14.63
N ILE A 172 -4.27 10.75 -13.47
CA ILE A 172 -5.08 11.66 -12.65
C ILE A 172 -4.23 12.87 -12.18
N LEU A 173 -2.99 12.64 -11.75
CA LEU A 173 -2.14 13.72 -11.24
C LEU A 173 -1.65 14.66 -12.34
N THR A 174 -1.34 14.13 -13.52
CA THR A 174 -0.65 14.88 -14.59
C THR A 174 -1.59 15.35 -15.69
N GLY A 175 -2.75 14.73 -15.85
CA GLY A 175 -3.66 14.92 -16.99
C GLY A 175 -3.13 14.32 -18.29
N LEU A 176 -2.06 13.52 -18.26
CA LEU A 176 -1.46 12.86 -19.41
C LEU A 176 -1.86 11.39 -19.43
N GLU A 177 -2.24 10.86 -20.59
CA GLU A 177 -2.49 9.41 -20.77
C GLU A 177 -1.18 8.61 -20.61
N VAL A 178 -1.24 7.46 -19.94
CA VAL A 178 -0.09 6.61 -19.63
C VAL A 178 -0.35 5.18 -20.13
N GLY A 179 -0.15 4.98 -21.43
CA GLY A 179 -0.32 3.67 -22.09
C GLY A 179 0.99 2.92 -22.39
N SER A 180 2.15 3.53 -22.14
CA SER A 180 3.46 2.94 -22.48
C SER A 180 4.57 3.42 -21.54
N PRO A 181 5.74 2.73 -21.48
CA PRO A 181 6.90 3.22 -20.73
C PRO A 181 7.37 4.62 -21.16
N THR A 182 7.22 4.96 -22.44
CA THR A 182 7.55 6.30 -22.95
C THR A 182 6.61 7.36 -22.39
N ASP A 183 5.31 7.07 -22.33
CA ASP A 183 4.32 8.00 -21.80
C ASP A 183 4.43 8.15 -20.28
N ALA A 184 4.71 7.06 -19.58
CA ALA A 184 5.08 7.08 -18.17
C ALA A 184 6.31 7.97 -17.93
N GLY A 185 7.31 7.92 -18.81
CA GLY A 185 8.46 8.83 -18.74
C GLY A 185 8.07 10.32 -18.80
N LYS A 186 7.09 10.68 -19.63
CA LYS A 186 6.57 12.06 -19.73
C LYS A 186 5.78 12.47 -18.48
N ALA A 187 4.90 11.60 -17.99
CA ALA A 187 4.13 11.85 -16.77
C ALA A 187 5.05 11.99 -15.55
N ALA A 188 6.07 11.13 -15.45
CA ALA A 188 7.05 11.20 -14.39
C ALA A 188 7.88 12.49 -14.43
N LEU A 189 8.20 13.01 -15.63
CA LEU A 189 8.89 14.30 -15.77
C LEU A 189 8.05 15.45 -15.21
N VAL A 190 6.73 15.48 -15.48
CA VAL A 190 5.83 16.49 -14.91
C VAL A 190 5.83 16.44 -13.39
N LEU A 191 5.78 15.24 -12.80
CA LEU A 191 5.83 15.06 -11.34
C LEU A 191 7.19 15.46 -10.75
N LEU A 192 8.27 15.22 -11.49
CA LEU A 192 9.63 15.65 -11.11
C LEU A 192 9.74 17.19 -11.10
N GLU A 193 9.19 17.86 -12.11
CA GLU A 193 9.13 19.33 -12.21
C GLU A 193 8.29 19.98 -11.11
N ARG A 194 7.32 19.26 -10.53
CA ARG A 194 6.53 19.71 -9.36
C ARG A 194 7.32 19.70 -8.04
N GLY A 195 8.51 19.09 -8.00
CA GLY A 195 9.41 19.15 -6.86
C GLY A 195 9.89 17.81 -6.30
N CYS A 196 9.38 16.68 -6.82
CA CYS A 196 9.82 15.35 -6.40
C CYS A 196 11.32 15.15 -6.68
N GLN A 197 12.02 14.46 -5.77
CA GLN A 197 13.43 14.11 -5.99
C GLN A 197 13.58 12.89 -6.91
N VAL A 198 12.73 11.89 -6.71
CA VAL A 198 12.64 10.67 -7.52
C VAL A 198 11.16 10.39 -7.79
N VAL A 199 10.85 10.04 -9.03
CA VAL A 199 9.52 9.58 -9.42
C VAL A 199 9.62 8.18 -10.02
N ILE A 200 8.76 7.29 -9.56
CA ILE A 200 8.59 5.93 -10.04
C ILE A 200 7.13 5.77 -10.47
N ILE A 201 6.92 5.31 -11.70
CA ILE A 201 5.62 4.89 -12.20
C ILE A 201 5.67 3.38 -12.43
N THR A 202 4.90 2.61 -11.67
CA THR A 202 4.75 1.17 -11.87
C THR A 202 3.86 0.91 -13.07
N LEU A 203 4.22 -0.09 -13.89
CA LEU A 203 3.60 -0.43 -15.17
C LEU A 203 3.04 -1.86 -15.20
N GLY A 204 2.57 -2.35 -14.06
CA GLY A 204 2.11 -3.73 -13.87
C GLY A 204 3.11 -4.78 -14.40
N ALA A 205 2.70 -5.56 -15.40
CA ALA A 205 3.51 -6.62 -16.00
C ALA A 205 4.70 -6.12 -16.84
N GLU A 206 4.77 -4.82 -17.13
CA GLU A 206 5.87 -4.20 -17.86
C GLU A 206 6.94 -3.60 -16.92
N GLY A 207 6.79 -3.75 -15.59
CA GLY A 207 7.79 -3.34 -14.60
C GLY A 207 7.55 -1.92 -14.09
N CYS A 208 8.55 -1.04 -14.19
CA CYS A 208 8.40 0.36 -13.78
C CYS A 208 9.30 1.31 -14.58
N VAL A 209 8.94 2.60 -14.59
CA VAL A 209 9.80 3.68 -15.10
C VAL A 209 10.24 4.56 -13.93
N MET A 210 11.52 4.93 -13.90
CA MET A 210 12.06 5.85 -12.90
C MET A 210 12.72 7.07 -13.54
N LEU A 211 12.57 8.22 -12.88
CA LEU A 211 13.31 9.46 -13.14
C LEU A 211 13.79 10.04 -11.81
N SER A 212 14.86 10.85 -11.85
CA SER A 212 15.34 11.59 -10.68
C SER A 212 15.86 12.97 -11.05
N GLN A 213 15.96 13.88 -10.08
CA GLN A 213 16.55 15.21 -10.32
C GLN A 213 18.02 15.13 -10.79
N THR A 214 18.75 14.10 -10.36
CA THR A 214 20.14 13.85 -10.76
C THR A 214 20.28 13.20 -12.13
N GLU A 215 19.21 12.55 -12.61
CA GLU A 215 19.17 11.84 -13.88
C GLU A 215 17.74 11.93 -14.44
N SER A 216 17.52 12.98 -15.24
CA SER A 216 16.20 13.33 -15.78
C SER A 216 15.79 12.53 -17.00
N LEU A 217 16.67 11.65 -17.51
CA LEU A 217 16.31 10.72 -18.59
C LEU A 217 15.51 9.55 -18.02
N PRO A 218 14.29 9.28 -18.52
CA PRO A 218 13.51 8.14 -18.06
C PRO A 218 14.23 6.81 -18.24
N LYS A 219 14.26 6.00 -17.19
CA LYS A 219 14.75 4.63 -17.21
C LYS A 219 13.61 3.64 -17.04
N HIS A 220 13.37 2.84 -18.06
CA HIS A 220 12.45 1.71 -17.98
C HIS A 220 13.17 0.48 -17.40
N ILE A 221 12.63 -0.06 -16.33
CA ILE A 221 13.11 -1.26 -15.65
C ILE A 221 12.05 -2.34 -15.86
N PRO A 222 12.26 -3.28 -16.80
CA PRO A 222 11.30 -4.32 -17.08
C PRO A 222 11.21 -5.32 -15.93
N THR A 223 10.16 -6.15 -15.95
CA THR A 223 10.02 -7.32 -15.07
C THR A 223 9.78 -8.58 -15.91
N GLU A 224 10.05 -9.75 -15.34
CA GLU A 224 9.73 -11.01 -15.99
C GLU A 224 8.21 -11.24 -16.00
N LYS A 225 7.72 -11.76 -17.14
CA LYS A 225 6.31 -12.12 -17.27
C LYS A 225 6.03 -13.41 -16.51
N VAL A 226 5.16 -13.31 -15.51
CA VAL A 226 4.68 -14.45 -14.73
C VAL A 226 3.22 -14.74 -15.07
N LYS A 227 2.79 -15.98 -14.82
CA LYS A 227 1.36 -16.32 -14.89
C LYS A 227 0.66 -15.79 -13.64
N ALA A 228 -0.10 -14.71 -13.80
CA ALA A 228 -0.88 -14.13 -12.71
C ALA A 228 -2.11 -15.00 -12.38
N VAL A 229 -2.35 -15.17 -11.08
CA VAL A 229 -3.56 -15.77 -10.50
C VAL A 229 -4.44 -14.67 -9.91
N ASP A 230 -3.85 -13.72 -9.19
CA ASP A 230 -4.53 -12.59 -8.55
C ASP A 230 -3.56 -11.41 -8.43
N THR A 231 -3.83 -10.29 -9.06
CA THR A 231 -2.94 -9.11 -9.04
C THR A 231 -3.21 -8.17 -7.86
N THR A 232 -4.19 -8.49 -7.01
CA THR A 232 -4.62 -7.64 -5.90
C THR A 232 -3.49 -7.44 -4.89
N GLY A 233 -3.04 -6.18 -4.72
CA GLY A 233 -1.99 -5.81 -3.77
C GLY A 233 -0.56 -5.95 -4.29
N ALA A 234 -0.35 -6.19 -5.59
CA ALA A 234 0.99 -6.23 -6.18
C ALA A 234 1.75 -4.90 -6.04
N GLY A 235 1.06 -3.77 -6.22
CA GLY A 235 1.63 -2.42 -6.02
C GLY A 235 2.10 -2.20 -4.58
N ASP A 236 1.28 -2.60 -3.61
CA ASP A 236 1.62 -2.61 -2.20
C ASP A 236 2.85 -3.50 -1.89
N SER A 237 2.94 -4.68 -2.51
CA SER A 237 4.12 -5.55 -2.41
C SER A 237 5.38 -4.87 -2.98
N PHE A 238 5.25 -4.16 -4.11
CA PHE A 238 6.35 -3.43 -4.74
C PHE A 238 6.85 -2.29 -3.83
N VAL A 239 5.94 -1.45 -3.33
CA VAL A 239 6.27 -0.33 -2.42
C VAL A 239 6.91 -0.85 -1.13
N GLY A 240 6.38 -1.95 -0.58
CA GLY A 240 6.96 -2.60 0.59
C GLY A 240 8.37 -3.14 0.37
N ALA A 241 8.63 -3.76 -0.79
CA ALA A 241 9.96 -4.24 -1.17
C ALA A 241 10.93 -3.07 -1.36
N LEU A 242 10.52 -2.00 -2.05
CA LEU A 242 11.33 -0.81 -2.26
C LEU A 242 11.72 -0.17 -0.92
N ALA A 243 10.75 -0.01 -0.02
CA ALA A 243 11.00 0.56 1.29
C ALA A 243 11.96 -0.28 2.14
N PHE A 244 11.91 -1.61 2.01
CA PHE A 244 12.89 -2.50 2.65
C PHE A 244 14.30 -2.23 2.11
N TYR A 245 14.49 -2.13 0.80
CA TYR A 245 15.81 -1.86 0.23
C TYR A 245 16.33 -0.47 0.60
N LEU A 246 15.47 0.54 0.56
CA LEU A 246 15.81 1.90 1.01
C LEU A 246 16.25 1.92 2.49
N ALA A 247 15.66 1.09 3.34
CA ALA A 247 15.97 1.06 4.77
C ALA A 247 17.24 0.25 5.12
N TYR A 248 17.47 -0.87 4.42
CA TYR A 248 18.48 -1.87 4.82
C TYR A 248 19.64 -2.05 3.84
N TYR A 249 19.51 -1.56 2.60
CA TYR A 249 20.48 -1.77 1.51
C TYR A 249 20.90 -0.44 0.88
N SER A 250 21.23 0.56 1.71
CA SER A 250 21.55 1.92 1.26
C SER A 250 22.76 2.03 0.32
N ASN A 251 23.54 0.96 0.16
CA ASN A 251 24.67 0.86 -0.76
C ASN A 251 24.27 0.41 -2.19
N LEU A 252 23.05 -0.09 -2.39
CA LEU A 252 22.54 -0.42 -3.72
C LEU A 252 22.14 0.85 -4.48
N SER A 253 22.28 0.84 -5.80
CA SER A 253 21.68 1.87 -6.64
C SER A 253 20.16 1.75 -6.62
N LEU A 254 19.45 2.86 -6.80
CA LEU A 254 17.99 2.85 -6.87
C LEU A 254 17.48 1.91 -7.98
N GLU A 255 18.15 1.89 -9.13
CA GLU A 255 17.84 0.97 -10.22
C GLU A 255 17.88 -0.50 -9.78
N GLU A 256 18.87 -0.88 -8.98
CA GLU A 256 18.98 -2.25 -8.44
C GLU A 256 17.89 -2.54 -7.40
N MET A 257 17.56 -1.57 -6.54
CA MET A 257 16.44 -1.71 -5.61
C MET A 257 15.12 -1.94 -6.34
N LEU A 258 14.90 -1.25 -7.47
CA LEU A 258 13.70 -1.39 -8.29
C LEU A 258 13.68 -2.72 -9.05
N LYS A 259 14.81 -3.20 -9.58
CA LYS A 259 14.91 -4.54 -10.18
C LYS A 259 14.50 -5.62 -9.18
N ARG A 260 15.01 -5.56 -7.96
CA ARG A 260 14.64 -6.51 -6.90
C ARG A 260 13.18 -6.37 -6.44
N SER A 261 12.65 -5.16 -6.41
CA SER A 261 11.23 -4.91 -6.08
C SER A 261 10.30 -5.43 -7.19
N ASN A 262 10.67 -5.22 -8.46
CA ASN A 262 10.03 -5.81 -9.64
C ASN A 262 10.11 -7.33 -9.63
N PHE A 263 11.13 -7.94 -9.03
CA PHE A 263 11.17 -9.40 -8.87
C PHE A 263 10.21 -9.88 -7.77
N ILE A 264 10.14 -9.17 -6.64
CA ILE A 264 9.34 -9.60 -5.48
C ILE A 264 7.83 -9.45 -5.75
N ALA A 265 7.39 -8.36 -6.37
CA ALA A 265 5.97 -8.08 -6.56
C ALA A 265 5.24 -9.16 -7.40
N PRO A 266 5.78 -9.66 -8.53
CA PRO A 266 5.18 -10.75 -9.31
C PRO A 266 5.14 -12.11 -8.58
N VAL A 267 5.92 -12.31 -7.52
CA VAL A 267 5.76 -13.51 -6.68
C VAL A 267 4.42 -13.47 -5.94
N SER A 268 3.98 -12.28 -5.51
CA SER A 268 2.68 -12.11 -4.87
C SER A 268 1.51 -12.43 -5.81
N VAL A 269 1.64 -12.17 -7.11
CA VAL A 269 0.50 -12.36 -8.03
C VAL A 269 0.23 -13.81 -8.43
N GLN A 270 1.14 -14.73 -8.09
CA GLN A 270 1.07 -16.14 -8.47
C GLN A 270 0.17 -16.96 -7.52
N VAL A 271 -0.33 -16.36 -6.44
CA VAL A 271 -1.26 -16.98 -5.50
C VAL A 271 -2.36 -15.99 -5.11
N THR A 272 -3.54 -16.50 -4.76
CA THR A 272 -4.68 -15.65 -4.39
C THR A 272 -4.48 -14.93 -3.06
N GLY A 273 -5.00 -13.71 -2.99
CA GLY A 273 -5.07 -12.90 -1.78
C GLY A 273 -4.02 -11.81 -1.73
N THR A 274 -4.23 -10.85 -0.83
CA THR A 274 -3.39 -9.65 -0.70
C THR A 274 -2.20 -9.92 0.23
N GLN A 275 -2.31 -9.66 1.53
CA GLN A 275 -1.19 -9.89 2.45
C GLN A 275 -0.76 -11.36 2.56
N SER A 276 -1.71 -12.28 2.37
CA SER A 276 -1.43 -13.72 2.39
C SER A 276 -0.50 -14.15 1.26
N SER A 277 -0.51 -13.46 0.11
CA SER A 277 0.31 -13.80 -1.05
C SER A 277 1.72 -13.24 -1.00
N TYR A 278 1.98 -12.24 -0.16
CA TYR A 278 3.30 -11.62 -0.08
C TYR A 278 4.36 -12.64 0.39
N PRO A 279 5.47 -12.80 -0.35
CA PRO A 279 6.45 -13.84 -0.08
C PRO A 279 7.22 -13.57 1.21
N TYR A 280 7.72 -14.63 1.84
CA TYR A 280 8.72 -14.48 2.90
C TYR A 280 10.14 -14.50 2.32
N LYS A 281 11.09 -13.89 3.02
CA LYS A 281 12.53 -13.92 2.65
C LYS A 281 13.06 -15.34 2.38
N LYS A 282 12.62 -16.33 3.18
CA LYS A 282 13.06 -17.73 3.05
C LYS A 282 12.57 -18.40 1.77
N ASP A 283 11.53 -17.85 1.13
CA ASP A 283 10.89 -18.38 -0.06
C ASP A 283 11.37 -17.63 -1.32
N LEU A 284 12.36 -16.73 -1.17
CA LEU A 284 12.93 -15.90 -2.22
C LEU A 284 14.41 -16.27 -2.48
N PRO A 285 14.93 -16.03 -3.70
CA PRO A 285 16.34 -16.21 -4.03
C PRO A 285 17.28 -15.45 -3.08
N LEU A 286 18.44 -16.06 -2.77
CA LEU A 286 19.38 -15.52 -1.78
C LEU A 286 20.09 -14.24 -2.25
N ASP A 287 20.29 -14.07 -3.56
CA ASP A 287 20.93 -12.93 -4.20
C ASP A 287 20.13 -11.62 -4.09
N LEU A 288 18.85 -11.71 -3.69
CA LEU A 288 18.03 -10.55 -3.33
C LEU A 288 18.44 -9.92 -1.99
N PHE A 289 19.33 -10.54 -1.19
CA PHE A 289 19.69 -10.10 0.16
C PHE A 289 21.20 -9.99 0.42
#